data_AF-A0A6A6ML04-F1
#
_entry.id   AF-A0A6A6ML04-F1
#
_cell.length_a   1.000
_cell.length_b   1.000
_cell.length_c   1.000
_cell.angle_alpha   90.00
_cell.angle_beta   90.00
_cell.angle_gamma   90.00
#
_symmetry.space_group_name_H-M   'P 1'
#
loop_
_entity.id
_entity.type
_entity.pdbx_description
1 polymer ?
#
loop_
_entity_poly.entity_id
_entity_poly.type
_entity_poly.pdbx_seq_one_letter_code
_entity_poly.pdbx_strand_id
1 'polypeptide(L)'
;MFPDGITMLSVFSGIGGAEVAIHRLGIHMKGVVSVETSETKREMLRRWWHSSGQTGELEQIEGIQKLTSNRIDRLIDKFGGFDFIICQSPCNSSSRSPKMDPEGDAPSDFDFSLFCEFVRVLQRYQFVDCQQQKKWLWKTEWPAVTGRKFVVDIS
;
A
#
# COMPACT_ATOMS: atom_id res chain seq x y z
N MET A 1 -9.32 -16.81 -10.82
CA MET A 1 -8.68 -16.48 -9.53
C MET A 1 -7.19 -16.33 -9.82
N PHE A 2 -6.50 -15.33 -9.28
CA PHE A 2 -5.10 -14.97 -9.61
C PHE A 2 -4.15 -16.15 -9.30
N PRO A 3 -3.72 -16.96 -10.29
CA PRO A 3 -3.02 -18.21 -10.03
C PRO A 3 -1.56 -17.98 -9.60
N ASP A 4 -0.97 -16.86 -10.04
CA ASP A 4 0.40 -16.45 -9.73
C ASP A 4 0.51 -15.58 -8.47
N GLY A 5 -0.61 -15.41 -7.75
CA GLY A 5 -0.74 -14.46 -6.66
C GLY A 5 -0.83 -13.01 -7.13
N ILE A 6 -0.90 -12.08 -6.17
CA ILE A 6 -0.98 -10.64 -6.42
C ILE A 6 0.17 -9.88 -5.77
N THR A 7 0.49 -8.70 -6.30
CA THR A 7 1.38 -7.74 -5.66
C THR A 7 0.60 -6.54 -5.12
N MET A 8 0.97 -6.07 -3.93
CA MET A 8 0.25 -5.00 -3.24
C MET A 8 1.19 -3.95 -2.64
N LEU A 9 0.80 -2.67 -2.77
CA LEU A 9 1.34 -1.55 -2.01
C LEU A 9 0.27 -1.07 -1.02
N SER A 10 0.55 -1.21 0.27
CA SER A 10 -0.35 -0.88 1.39
C SER A 10 0.23 0.32 2.14
N VAL A 11 -0.37 1.49 1.96
CA VAL A 11 0.04 2.76 2.57
C VAL A 11 -0.78 3.03 3.82
N PHE A 12 -0.09 3.37 4.91
CA PHE A 12 -0.65 3.44 6.27
C PHE A 12 -1.26 2.10 6.70
N SER A 13 -0.53 1.01 6.45
CA SER A 13 -1.03 -0.37 6.61
C SER A 13 -1.51 -0.73 8.02
N GLY A 14 -1.15 0.06 9.03
CA GLY A 14 -1.48 -0.22 10.41
C GLY A 14 -0.93 -1.57 10.84
N ILE A 15 -1.80 -2.39 11.45
CA ILE A 15 -1.47 -3.75 11.91
C ILE A 15 -1.60 -4.83 10.83
N GLY A 16 -1.88 -4.44 9.57
CA GLY A 16 -1.97 -5.40 8.46
C GLY A 16 -3.39 -5.84 8.10
N GLY A 17 -4.42 -5.01 8.34
CA GLY A 17 -5.82 -5.41 8.15
C GLY A 17 -6.16 -5.82 6.70
N ALA A 18 -5.59 -5.13 5.71
CA ALA A 18 -5.81 -5.43 4.30
C ALA A 18 -5.15 -6.75 3.90
N GLU A 19 -3.92 -6.97 4.34
CA GLU A 19 -3.13 -8.18 4.14
C GLU A 19 -3.85 -9.40 4.73
N VAL A 20 -4.37 -9.27 5.95
CA VAL A 20 -5.15 -10.32 6.63
C VAL A 20 -6.45 -10.61 5.88
N ALA A 21 -7.15 -9.57 5.40
CA ALA A 21 -8.39 -9.74 4.65
C ALA A 21 -8.15 -10.50 3.34
N ILE A 22 -7.14 -10.11 2.57
CA ILE A 22 -6.74 -10.78 1.32
C ILE A 22 -6.36 -12.24 1.59
N HIS A 23 -5.57 -12.50 2.62
CA HIS A 23 -5.21 -13.86 3.02
C HIS A 23 -6.45 -14.71 3.34
N ARG A 24 -7.41 -14.15 4.08
CA ARG A 24 -8.68 -14.84 4.42
C ARG A 24 -9.56 -15.12 3.20
N LEU A 25 -9.42 -14.34 2.12
CA LEU A 25 -10.08 -14.60 0.84
C LEU A 25 -9.41 -15.74 0.04
N GLY A 26 -8.32 -16.33 0.54
CA GLY A 26 -7.59 -17.39 -0.15
C GLY A 26 -6.79 -16.89 -1.36
N ILE A 27 -6.53 -15.58 -1.44
CA ILE A 27 -5.71 -14.99 -2.49
C ILE A 27 -4.26 -15.00 -2.02
N HIS A 28 -3.40 -15.64 -2.81
CA HIS A 28 -1.96 -15.66 -2.55
C HIS A 28 -1.35 -14.27 -2.78
N MET A 29 -0.56 -13.78 -1.83
CA MET A 29 0.18 -12.53 -1.96
C MET A 29 1.61 -12.86 -2.34
N LYS A 30 1.97 -12.58 -3.60
CA LYS A 30 3.32 -12.79 -4.13
C LYS A 30 4.30 -11.75 -3.57
N GLY A 31 3.84 -10.52 -3.39
CA GLY A 31 4.66 -9.43 -2.88
C GLY A 31 3.82 -8.35 -2.22
N VAL A 32 4.21 -7.94 -1.01
CA VAL A 32 3.54 -6.87 -0.27
C VAL A 32 4.58 -5.84 0.14
N VAL A 33 4.33 -4.59 -0.22
CA VAL A 33 5.04 -3.43 0.33
C VAL A 33 4.12 -2.73 1.31
N SER A 34 4.47 -2.79 2.60
CA SER A 34 3.73 -2.12 3.68
C SER A 34 4.46 -0.85 4.10
N VAL A 35 3.73 0.26 4.17
CA VAL A 35 4.25 1.56 4.59
C VAL A 35 3.55 1.96 5.87
N GLU A 36 4.30 2.00 6.97
CA GLU A 36 3.76 2.31 8.28
C GLU A 36 4.82 3.01 9.12
N THR A 37 4.44 4.06 9.84
CA THR A 37 5.36 4.87 10.64
C THR A 37 5.67 4.19 11.98
N SER A 38 4.68 3.53 12.61
CA SER A 38 4.86 2.88 13.90
C SER A 38 5.63 1.56 13.79
N GLU A 39 6.78 1.47 14.46
CA GLU A 39 7.55 0.22 14.54
C GLU A 39 6.75 -0.92 15.17
N THR A 40 5.99 -0.65 16.23
CA THR A 40 5.12 -1.65 16.87
C THR A 40 4.12 -2.24 15.90
N LYS A 41 3.46 -1.40 15.08
CA LYS A 41 2.50 -1.87 14.08
C LYS A 41 3.18 -2.66 12.96
N ARG A 42 4.36 -2.22 12.50
CA ARG A 42 5.20 -2.97 11.54
C ARG A 42 5.57 -4.34 12.10
N GLU A 43 6.01 -4.41 13.35
CA GLU A 43 6.40 -5.68 13.99
C GLU A 43 5.20 -6.64 14.13
N MET A 44 4.00 -6.12 14.43
CA MET A 44 2.78 -6.94 14.43
C MET A 44 2.50 -7.57 13.06
N LEU A 45 2.52 -6.77 11.98
CA LEU A 45 2.32 -7.30 10.63
C LEU A 45 3.42 -8.31 10.26
N ARG A 46 4.68 -8.05 10.62
CA ARG A 46 5.80 -8.96 10.34
C ARG A 46 5.64 -10.31 11.04
N ARG A 47 5.28 -10.31 12.33
CA ARG A 47 5.00 -11.53 13.07
C ARG A 47 3.85 -12.31 12.46
N TRP A 48 2.75 -11.61 12.13
CA TRP A 48 1.63 -12.24 11.46
C TRP A 48 2.06 -12.86 10.13
N TRP A 49 2.82 -12.13 9.30
CA TRP A 49 3.32 -12.60 8.01
C TRP A 49 4.05 -13.94 8.14
N HIS A 50 5.03 -14.02 9.06
CA HIS A 50 5.77 -15.26 9.30
C HIS A 50 4.89 -16.40 9.84
N SER A 51 3.92 -16.10 10.71
CA SER A 51 3.04 -17.12 11.31
C SER A 51 1.93 -17.62 10.37
N SER A 52 1.57 -16.84 9.35
CA SER A 52 0.41 -17.11 8.48
C SER A 52 0.69 -18.11 7.36
N GLY A 53 1.95 -18.51 7.16
CA GLY A 53 2.35 -19.41 6.07
C GLY A 53 2.41 -18.75 4.69
N GLN A 54 2.41 -17.41 4.63
CA GLN A 54 2.67 -16.68 3.38
C GLN A 54 4.05 -17.04 2.83
N THR A 55 4.10 -17.33 1.54
CA THR A 55 5.33 -17.70 0.83
C THR A 55 5.89 -16.59 -0.04
N GLY A 56 5.13 -15.49 -0.20
CA GLY A 56 5.59 -14.30 -0.90
C GLY A 56 6.53 -13.43 -0.06
N GLU A 57 6.89 -12.29 -0.62
CA GLU A 57 7.80 -11.35 0.01
C GLU A 57 7.06 -10.19 0.70
N LEU A 58 7.46 -9.86 1.93
CA LEU A 58 7.01 -8.67 2.65
C LEU A 58 8.16 -7.67 2.79
N GLU A 59 7.99 -6.47 2.24
CA GLU A 59 8.92 -5.36 2.37
C GLU A 59 8.27 -4.21 3.15
N GLN A 60 8.85 -3.86 4.30
CA GLN A 60 8.31 -2.81 5.16
C GLN A 60 9.11 -1.51 5.03
N ILE A 61 8.39 -0.40 4.91
CA ILE A 61 8.94 0.95 4.77
C ILE A 61 8.44 1.82 5.92
N GLU A 62 9.38 2.48 6.59
CA GLU A 62 9.10 3.38 7.69
C GLU A 62 8.60 4.74 7.18
N GLY A 63 7.28 4.85 7.08
CA GLY A 63 6.60 6.08 6.73
C GLY A 63 6.63 6.44 5.24
N ILE A 64 5.61 7.19 4.83
CA ILE A 64 5.38 7.55 3.42
C ILE A 64 6.47 8.44 2.83
N GLN A 65 7.15 9.22 3.68
CA GLN A 65 8.25 10.08 3.28
C GLN A 65 9.45 9.30 2.70
N LYS A 66 9.62 8.02 3.09
CA LYS A 66 10.67 7.15 2.54
C LYS A 66 10.31 6.57 1.17
N LEU A 67 9.07 6.72 0.70
CA LEU A 67 8.69 6.43 -0.68
C LEU A 67 9.09 7.57 -1.61
N THR A 68 10.40 7.71 -1.80
CA THR A 68 10.99 8.60 -2.81
C THR A 68 10.79 8.06 -4.22
N SER A 69 10.97 8.90 -5.24
CA SER A 69 10.88 8.47 -6.65
C SER A 69 11.78 7.27 -6.97
N ASN A 70 13.04 7.30 -6.54
CA ASN A 70 13.98 6.18 -6.74
C ASN A 70 13.52 4.92 -5.99
N ARG A 71 12.94 5.08 -4.79
CA ARG A 71 12.39 3.95 -4.05
C ARG A 71 11.23 3.31 -4.79
N ILE A 72 10.31 4.11 -5.33
CA ILE A 72 9.18 3.63 -6.15
C ILE A 72 9.68 2.90 -7.40
N ASP A 73 10.66 3.48 -8.11
CA ASP A 73 11.25 2.85 -9.31
C ASP A 73 11.80 1.45 -8.98
N ARG A 74 12.59 1.32 -7.90
CA ARG A 74 13.13 0.03 -7.43
C ARG A 74 12.05 -0.98 -7.05
N LEU A 75 10.97 -0.52 -6.44
CA LEU A 75 9.86 -1.39 -6.06
C LEU A 75 9.10 -1.89 -7.30
N ILE A 76 8.88 -1.04 -8.29
CA ILE A 76 8.28 -1.42 -9.56
C ILE A 76 9.17 -2.44 -10.28
N ASP A 77 10.48 -2.18 -10.36
CA ASP A 77 11.44 -3.10 -10.98
C ASP A 77 11.49 -4.46 -10.27
N LYS A 78 11.40 -4.47 -8.93
CA LYS A 78 11.45 -5.68 -8.12
C LYS A 78 10.18 -6.52 -8.23
N PHE A 79 9.01 -5.90 -8.12
CA PHE A 79 7.73 -6.61 -8.05
C PHE A 79 7.01 -6.73 -9.41
N GLY A 80 7.50 -6.05 -10.44
CA GLY A 80 6.83 -5.95 -11.74
C GLY A 80 5.63 -5.01 -11.73
N GLY A 81 5.56 -4.11 -10.75
CA GLY A 81 4.38 -3.30 -10.42
C GLY A 81 3.51 -3.92 -9.33
N PHE A 82 2.40 -3.23 -9.04
CA PHE A 82 1.39 -3.57 -8.04
C PHE A 82 0.01 -3.72 -8.69
N ASP A 83 -0.68 -4.82 -8.37
CA ASP A 83 -2.07 -5.06 -8.76
C ASP A 83 -3.04 -4.23 -7.92
N PHE A 84 -2.70 -4.08 -6.63
CA PHE A 84 -3.45 -3.30 -5.66
C PHE A 84 -2.59 -2.20 -5.03
N ILE A 85 -3.13 -0.99 -5.01
CA ILE A 85 -2.63 0.10 -4.17
C ILE A 85 -3.75 0.47 -3.21
N ILE A 86 -3.50 0.25 -1.93
CA ILE A 86 -4.43 0.53 -0.84
C ILE A 86 -3.85 1.66 0.00
N CYS A 87 -4.69 2.62 0.35
CA CYS A 87 -4.39 3.63 1.35
C CYS A 87 -5.43 3.55 2.44
N GLN A 88 -4.99 3.48 3.69
CA GLN A 88 -5.87 3.68 4.84
C GLN A 88 -5.69 5.12 5.32
N SER A 89 -6.75 5.74 5.81
CA SER A 89 -6.61 7.03 6.47
C SER A 89 -5.70 6.86 7.69
N PRO A 90 -4.59 7.62 7.79
CA PRO A 90 -3.73 7.55 8.96
C PRO A 90 -4.54 7.96 10.19
N CYS A 91 -4.90 6.99 11.02
CA CYS A 91 -5.59 7.25 12.27
C CYS A 91 -4.62 7.94 13.24
N ASN A 92 -4.71 9.26 13.34
CA ASN A 92 -4.15 9.99 14.47
C ASN A 92 -5.02 9.66 15.69
N SER A 93 -4.51 8.80 16.56
CA SER A 93 -5.14 8.52 17.85
C SER A 93 -4.97 9.72 18.78
N SER A 94 -5.75 10.77 18.54
CA SER A 94 -6.05 11.81 19.52
C SER A 94 -7.50 11.68 20.00
N SER A 95 -7.97 10.44 20.21
CA SER A 95 -9.10 10.22 21.11
C SER A 95 -8.61 10.27 22.56
N ARG A 96 -8.10 11.44 22.97
CA ARG A 96 -8.17 11.81 24.38
C ARG A 96 -9.66 11.90 24.68
N SER A 97 -10.12 11.11 25.65
CA SER A 97 -11.48 11.15 26.22
C SER A 97 -12.12 12.54 26.06
N PRO A 98 -13.36 12.68 25.54
CA PRO A 98 -14.01 13.97 25.52
C PRO A 98 -14.16 14.41 26.98
N LYS A 99 -13.29 15.31 27.42
CA LYS A 99 -13.69 16.22 28.48
C LYS A 99 -14.75 17.07 27.80
N MET A 100 -15.94 16.99 28.37
CA MET A 100 -17.16 17.64 27.94
C MET A 100 -16.94 19.15 27.89
N ASP A 101 -16.51 19.67 26.74
CA ASP A 101 -16.57 21.08 26.41
C ASP A 101 -17.79 21.25 25.48
N PRO A 102 -18.84 21.96 25.92
CA PRO A 102 -20.00 22.22 25.08
C PRO A 102 -19.66 23.44 24.23
N GLU A 103 -19.35 23.23 22.94
CA GLU A 103 -19.45 24.17 21.81
C GLU A 103 -18.27 24.00 20.84
N GLY A 104 -18.54 23.32 19.72
CA GLY A 104 -17.65 23.18 18.57
C GLY A 104 -17.41 21.72 18.18
N ASP A 105 -18.07 21.25 17.11
CA ASP A 105 -17.73 20.01 16.41
C ASP A 105 -16.24 20.00 16.11
N ALA A 106 -15.46 19.16 16.79
CA ALA A 106 -14.10 18.86 16.40
C ALA A 106 -14.19 17.87 15.22
N PRO A 107 -13.91 18.27 13.97
CA PRO A 107 -13.85 17.33 12.88
C PRO A 107 -12.75 16.33 13.18
N SER A 108 -13.03 15.03 13.01
CA SER A 108 -12.03 13.97 13.02
C SER A 108 -10.77 14.42 12.29
N ASP A 109 -9.62 14.43 12.98
CA ASP A 109 -8.33 14.96 12.51
C ASP A 109 -7.80 14.22 11.27
N PHE A 110 -8.39 14.51 10.11
CA PHE A 110 -7.90 14.07 8.82
C PHE A 110 -6.60 14.83 8.52
N ASP A 111 -5.48 14.11 8.47
CA ASP A 111 -4.21 14.70 8.12
C ASP A 111 -4.12 14.89 6.60
N PHE A 112 -4.54 16.08 6.15
CA PHE A 112 -4.49 16.47 4.74
C PHE A 112 -3.06 16.39 4.17
N SER A 113 -2.03 16.58 4.98
CA SER A 113 -0.64 16.47 4.53
C SER A 113 -0.30 15.02 4.17
N LEU A 114 -0.71 14.06 5.00
CA LEU A 114 -0.51 12.64 4.72
C LEU A 114 -1.31 12.15 3.50
N PHE A 115 -2.50 12.71 3.30
CA PHE A 115 -3.27 12.49 2.06
C PHE A 115 -2.53 13.01 0.83
N CYS A 116 -2.00 14.24 0.88
CA CYS A 116 -1.18 14.78 -0.22
C CYS A 116 0.05 13.92 -0.52
N GLU A 117 0.70 13.37 0.51
CA GLU A 117 1.82 12.44 0.33
C GLU A 117 1.39 11.14 -0.35
N PHE A 118 0.21 10.63 -0.04
CA PHE A 118 -0.35 9.48 -0.76
C PHE A 118 -0.60 9.81 -2.23
N VAL A 119 -1.23 10.95 -2.53
CA VAL A 119 -1.45 11.40 -3.90
C VAL A 119 -0.11 11.54 -4.66
N ARG A 120 0.93 12.10 -4.02
CA ARG A 120 2.28 12.19 -4.59
C ARG A 120 2.82 10.81 -4.98
N VAL A 121 2.73 9.84 -4.07
CA VAL A 121 3.18 8.46 -4.32
C VAL A 121 2.41 7.83 -5.47
N LEU A 122 1.07 7.94 -5.46
CA LEU A 122 0.21 7.34 -6.47
C LEU A 122 0.47 7.92 -7.87
N GLN A 123 0.55 9.24 -7.98
CA GLN A 123 0.87 9.92 -9.24
C GLN A 123 2.26 9.52 -9.75
N ARG A 124 3.25 9.44 -8.86
CA ARG A 124 4.61 9.03 -9.22
C ARG A 124 4.66 7.58 -9.70
N TYR A 125 3.99 6.67 -8.99
CA TYR A 125 3.86 5.27 -9.40
C TYR A 125 3.24 5.15 -10.80
N GLN A 126 2.10 5.80 -11.03
CA GLN A 126 1.42 5.78 -12.34
C GLN A 126 2.29 6.31 -13.47
N PHE A 127 3.05 7.39 -13.22
CA PHE A 127 3.98 7.91 -14.20
C PHE A 127 5.07 6.89 -14.55
N VAL A 128 5.74 6.31 -13.56
CA VAL A 128 6.85 5.37 -13.77
C VAL A 128 6.39 4.11 -14.46
N ASP A 129 5.30 3.54 -13.96
CA ASP A 129 4.69 2.34 -14.51
C ASP A 129 4.27 2.55 -15.98
N CYS A 130 3.70 3.71 -16.32
CA CYS A 130 3.40 4.08 -17.71
C CYS A 130 4.67 4.18 -18.58
N GLN A 131 5.77 4.75 -18.08
CA GLN A 131 7.04 4.79 -18.81
C GLN A 131 7.62 3.39 -19.02
N GLN A 132 7.54 2.52 -18.01
CA GLN A 132 7.98 1.13 -18.10
C GLN A 132 7.17 0.39 -19.17
N GLN A 133 5.84 0.51 -19.13
CA GLN A 133 4.94 -0.12 -20.11
C GLN A 133 5.22 0.35 -21.53
N LYS A 134 5.46 1.66 -21.75
CA LYS A 134 5.89 2.18 -23.05
C LYS A 134 7.21 1.56 -23.48
N LYS A 135 8.23 1.54 -22.61
CA LYS A 135 9.54 0.94 -22.90
C LYS A 135 9.45 -0.54 -23.25
N TRP A 136 8.54 -1.28 -22.62
CA TRP A 136 8.21 -2.66 -22.97
C TRP A 136 7.55 -2.74 -24.36
N LEU A 137 6.54 -1.91 -24.63
CA LEU A 137 5.86 -1.85 -25.94
C LEU A 137 6.81 -1.54 -27.10
N TRP A 138 7.83 -0.70 -26.90
CA TRP A 138 8.85 -0.40 -27.92
C TRP A 138 9.91 -1.50 -28.10
N LYS A 139 9.97 -2.49 -27.20
CA LYS A 139 10.98 -3.57 -27.23
C LYS A 139 10.45 -4.92 -27.68
N THR A 140 9.13 -5.15 -27.69
CA THR A 140 8.54 -6.44 -28.06
C THR A 140 7.34 -6.25 -29.00
N GLU A 141 7.37 -6.90 -30.17
CA GLU A 141 6.13 -7.23 -30.89
C GLU A 141 5.25 -8.09 -29.96
N TRP A 142 3.95 -7.79 -29.93
CA TRP A 142 2.97 -8.17 -28.91
C TRP A 142 3.02 -9.62 -28.41
N PRO A 143 2.86 -9.81 -27.08
CA PRO A 143 1.83 -10.72 -26.60
C PRO A 143 0.90 -10.04 -25.57
N ALA A 144 -0.39 -10.25 -25.75
CA ALA A 144 -1.45 -9.73 -24.90
C ALA A 144 -1.34 -10.27 -23.46
N VAL A 145 -1.20 -9.40 -22.47
CA VAL A 145 -1.46 -9.74 -21.06
C VAL A 145 -2.46 -8.73 -20.49
N THR A 146 -3.63 -9.24 -20.15
CA THR A 146 -4.77 -8.51 -19.60
C THR A 146 -4.65 -8.46 -18.07
N GLY A 147 -4.23 -7.33 -17.53
CA GLY A 147 -4.25 -7.06 -16.08
C GLY A 147 -5.00 -5.77 -15.79
N ARG A 148 -6.17 -5.85 -15.14
CA ARG A 148 -6.89 -4.66 -14.64
C ARG A 148 -6.26 -4.24 -13.32
N LYS A 149 -5.77 -2.99 -13.24
CA LYS A 149 -5.26 -2.38 -12.01
C LYS A 149 -6.42 -1.75 -11.24
N PHE A 150 -6.55 -2.05 -9.94
CA PHE A 150 -7.60 -1.50 -9.09
C PHE A 150 -6.97 -0.64 -7.98
N VAL A 151 -7.48 0.58 -7.82
CA VAL A 151 -7.21 1.44 -6.67
C VAL A 151 -8.45 1.37 -5.78
N VAL A 152 -8.29 0.95 -4.53
CA VAL A 152 -9.38 0.89 -3.55
C VAL A 152 -9.05 1.88 -2.43
N ASP A 153 -9.88 2.90 -2.28
CA ASP A 153 -9.90 3.80 -1.14
C ASP A 153 -10.92 3.24 -0.13
N ILE A 154 -10.48 2.98 1.11
CA ILE A 154 -11.35 2.51 2.19
C ILE A 154 -11.48 3.68 3.16
N SER A 155 -12.52 4.50 2.95
CA SER A 155 -12.96 5.56 3.86
C SER A 155 -13.80 5.02 5.01
#